data_AF-A0A962KHV4-F1
#
_entry.id   AF-A0A962KHV4-F1
#
_cell.length_a   1.000
_cell.length_b   1.000
_cell.length_c   1.000
_cell.angle_alpha   90.00
_cell.angle_beta   90.00
_cell.angle_gamma   90.00
#
_symmetry.space_group_name_H-M   'P 1'
#
loop_
_entity.id
_entity.type
_entity.pdbx_description
1 polymer ?
#
loop_
_entity_poly.entity_id
_entity_poly.type
_entity_poly.pdbx_seq_one_letter_code
_entity_poly.pdbx_strand_id
1 'polypeptide(L)'
;MLAFTPGCSWAQEQERTRDIDPWEPVNRKIFVFNDTLDRWVLTPVAKGYKFVMPDFAEQGVTNFIANVYEFNSFYNALLQGEFLGATKAGGRLLVNSTLGLLGFFDVATPMGIAPFRADFGQTLAVWGVDSGPYVMLPVFGPRNVRSAVGYFTDTY
;
A
#
# COMPACT_ATOMS: atom_id res chain seq x y z
N MET A 1 0.26 5.66 -57.97
CA MET A 1 -0.98 6.17 -57.34
C MET A 1 -1.71 4.92 -56.84
N LEU A 2 -1.77 4.52 -55.58
CA LEU A 2 -1.64 5.17 -54.27
C LEU A 2 -0.93 4.19 -53.30
N ALA A 3 -0.09 4.72 -52.42
CA ALA A 3 0.50 3.96 -51.31
C ALA A 3 -0.53 3.82 -50.17
N PHE A 4 -0.78 2.60 -49.72
CA PHE A 4 -1.59 2.32 -48.53
C PHE A 4 -0.64 2.15 -47.34
N THR A 5 -0.41 3.21 -46.57
CA THR A 5 0.34 3.13 -45.32
C THR A 5 -0.57 2.59 -44.20
N PRO A 6 -0.22 1.49 -43.51
CA PRO A 6 -0.94 1.03 -42.33
C PRO A 6 -0.52 1.87 -41.13
N GLY A 7 -1.02 3.11 -41.07
CA GLY A 7 -0.78 4.01 -39.95
C GLY A 7 -1.83 3.81 -38.86
N CYS A 8 -1.38 3.38 -37.68
CA CYS A 8 -2.08 3.54 -36.39
C CYS A 8 -3.42 2.82 -36.18
N SER A 9 -3.38 1.48 -36.08
CA SER A 9 -4.36 0.75 -35.26
C SER A 9 -3.93 0.70 -33.78
N TRP A 10 -2.62 0.59 -33.52
CA TRP A 10 -2.05 0.52 -32.18
C TRP A 10 -2.16 1.83 -31.37
N ALA A 11 -2.20 2.99 -32.02
CA ALA A 11 -2.42 4.27 -31.32
C ALA A 11 -3.87 4.43 -30.86
N GLN A 12 -4.84 3.95 -31.65
CA GLN A 12 -6.26 3.98 -31.27
C GLN A 12 -6.58 2.95 -30.16
N GLU A 13 -5.89 1.81 -30.14
CA GLU A 13 -5.95 0.84 -29.05
C GLU A 13 -5.29 1.38 -27.76
N GLN A 14 -4.15 2.07 -27.88
CA GLN A 14 -3.50 2.77 -26.76
C GLN A 14 -4.36 3.90 -26.18
N GLU A 15 -5.20 4.55 -26.99
CA GLU A 15 -6.09 5.62 -26.53
C GLU A 15 -7.37 5.09 -25.86
N ARG A 16 -7.87 3.91 -26.26
CA ARG A 16 -8.96 3.21 -25.54
C ARG A 16 -8.51 2.60 -24.21
N THR A 17 -7.22 2.29 -24.07
CA THR A 17 -6.61 1.74 -22.84
C THR A 17 -6.05 2.82 -21.91
N ARG A 18 -6.11 4.10 -22.30
CA ARG A 18 -6.07 5.20 -21.33
C ARG A 18 -7.41 5.18 -20.60
N ASP A 19 -7.42 4.44 -19.51
CA ASP A 19 -8.34 4.55 -18.38
C ASP A 19 -8.57 6.05 -18.10
N ILE A 20 -9.60 6.64 -18.72
CA ILE A 20 -10.01 8.02 -18.45
C ILE A 20 -10.49 7.95 -17.02
N ASP A 21 -9.66 8.38 -16.07
CA ASP A 21 -10.04 8.54 -14.66
C ASP A 21 -11.38 9.27 -14.62
N PRO A 22 -12.51 8.58 -14.39
CA PRO A 22 -13.83 9.18 -14.52
C PRO A 22 -14.02 10.31 -13.50
N TRP A 23 -13.18 10.33 -12.47
CA TRP A 23 -13.24 11.24 -11.34
C TRP A 23 -12.05 12.19 -11.28
N GLU A 24 -11.28 12.36 -12.37
CA GLU A 24 -10.16 13.30 -12.47
C GLU A 24 -10.44 14.68 -11.83
N PRO A 25 -11.56 15.39 -12.12
CA PRO A 25 -11.78 16.72 -11.55
C PRO A 25 -11.96 16.72 -10.03
N VAL A 26 -12.45 15.62 -9.46
CA VAL A 26 -12.58 15.44 -8.00
C VAL A 26 -11.24 15.02 -7.42
N ASN A 27 -10.60 14.02 -8.02
CA ASN A 27 -9.32 13.47 -7.59
C ASN A 27 -8.24 14.55 -7.55
N ARG A 28 -8.22 15.46 -8.54
CA ARG A 28 -7.27 16.57 -8.59
C ARG A 28 -7.49 17.59 -7.47
N LYS A 29 -8.75 17.88 -7.10
CA LYS A 29 -9.05 18.77 -5.97
C LYS A 29 -8.60 18.16 -4.64
N ILE A 30 -8.88 16.88 -4.44
CA ILE A 30 -8.45 16.15 -3.25
C ILE A 30 -6.93 16.04 -3.20
N PHE A 31 -6.27 15.84 -4.35
CA PHE A 31 -4.81 15.86 -4.44
C PHE A 31 -4.23 17.19 -3.96
N VAL A 32 -4.76 18.33 -4.42
CA VAL A 32 -4.31 19.66 -3.95
C VAL A 32 -4.54 19.83 -2.46
N PHE A 33 -5.67 19.35 -1.92
CA PHE A 33 -5.92 19.34 -0.48
C PHE A 33 -4.88 18.52 0.29
N ASN A 34 -4.60 17.29 -0.15
CA ASN A 34 -3.62 16.42 0.48
C ASN A 34 -2.20 16.99 0.40
N ASP A 35 -1.81 17.54 -0.74
CA ASP A 35 -0.49 18.18 -0.93
C ASP A 35 -0.36 19.43 -0.05
N THR A 36 -1.42 20.21 0.11
CA THR A 36 -1.43 21.36 1.04
C THR A 36 -1.30 20.88 2.49
N LEU A 37 -2.10 19.89 2.90
CA LEU A 37 -2.03 19.33 4.24
C LEU A 37 -0.64 18.75 4.54
N ASP A 38 -0.05 18.03 3.59
CA ASP A 38 1.27 17.45 3.74
C ASP A 38 2.35 18.52 3.94
N ARG A 39 2.36 19.55 3.09
CA ARG A 39 3.37 20.62 3.16
C ARG A 39 3.28 21.45 4.43
N TRP A 40 2.06 21.76 4.88
CA TRP A 40 1.84 22.70 5.98
C TRP A 40 1.69 22.05 7.35
N VAL A 41 1.28 20.78 7.41
CA VAL A 41 0.99 20.08 8.67
C VAL A 41 1.82 18.82 8.82
N LEU A 42 1.72 17.86 7.89
CA LEU A 42 2.33 16.54 8.09
C LEU A 42 3.87 16.60 8.04
N THR A 43 4.44 17.26 7.02
CA THR A 43 5.88 17.43 6.86
C THR A 43 6.53 18.14 8.05
N PRO A 44 6.05 19.30 8.55
CA PRO A 44 6.68 19.94 9.70
C PRO A 44 6.54 19.11 10.98
N VAL A 45 5.40 18.44 11.19
CA VAL A 45 5.22 17.52 12.34
C VAL A 45 6.21 16.35 12.26
N ALA A 46 6.36 15.72 11.09
CA ALA A 46 7.31 14.63 10.88
C ALA A 46 8.76 15.09 11.11
N LYS A 47 9.13 16.29 10.65
CA LYS A 47 10.44 16.88 10.93
C LYS A 47 10.66 17.14 12.43
N GLY A 48 9.64 17.63 13.13
CA GLY A 48 9.69 17.84 14.58
C GLY A 48 9.87 16.53 15.34
N TYR A 49 9.13 15.48 14.96
CA TYR A 49 9.30 14.13 15.51
C TYR A 49 10.71 13.60 15.31
N LYS A 50 11.23 13.69 14.07
CA LYS A 50 12.59 13.26 13.73
C LYS A 50 13.67 14.08 14.45
N PHE A 51 13.39 15.35 14.76
CA PHE A 51 14.33 16.20 15.48
C PHE A 51 14.43 15.84 16.97
N VAL A 52 13.31 15.45 17.59
CA VAL A 52 13.24 15.15 19.03
C VAL A 52 13.60 13.69 19.34
N MET A 53 13.26 12.77 18.43
CA MET A 53 13.44 11.34 18.66
C MET A 53 14.84 10.87 18.23
N PRO A 54 15.56 10.07 19.04
CA PRO A 54 16.78 9.40 18.61
C PRO A 54 16.52 8.36 17.51
N ASP A 55 17.46 8.19 16.57
CA ASP A 55 17.33 7.27 15.43
C ASP A 55 16.92 5.83 15.84
N PHE A 56 17.44 5.32 16.96
CA PHE A 56 17.12 3.98 17.44
C PHE A 56 15.65 3.83 17.87
N ALA A 57 15.08 4.89 18.48
CA ALA A 57 13.70 4.90 18.94
C ALA A 57 12.75 5.07 17.74
N GLU A 58 13.13 5.90 16.75
CA GLU A 58 12.38 6.08 15.51
C GLU A 58 12.29 4.75 14.74
N GLN A 59 13.42 4.06 14.58
CA GLN A 59 13.46 2.74 13.96
C GLN A 59 12.65 1.73 14.74
N GLY A 60 12.76 1.74 16.07
CA GLY A 60 12.01 0.81 16.91
C GLY A 60 10.49 0.97 16.80
N VAL A 61 9.99 2.21 16.76
CA VAL A 61 8.58 2.50 16.50
C VAL A 61 8.17 2.05 15.09
N THR A 62 9.02 2.31 14.09
CA THR A 62 8.76 1.88 12.70
C THR A 62 8.66 0.36 12.59
N ASN A 63 9.57 -0.37 13.24
CA ASN A 63 9.56 -1.83 13.29
C ASN A 63 8.34 -2.37 14.03
N PHE A 64 7.98 -1.74 15.16
CA PHE A 64 6.81 -2.12 15.94
C PHE A 64 5.53 -1.99 15.11
N ILE A 65 5.35 -0.85 14.44
CA ILE A 65 4.20 -0.62 13.54
C ILE A 65 4.21 -1.64 12.40
N ALA A 66 5.36 -1.88 11.77
CA ALA A 66 5.49 -2.89 10.72
C ALA A 66 5.10 -4.30 11.22
N ASN A 67 5.51 -4.67 12.43
CA ASN A 67 5.18 -5.94 13.06
C ASN A 67 3.66 -6.09 13.30
N VAL A 68 2.97 -5.02 13.72
CA VAL A 68 1.50 -5.03 13.82
C VAL A 68 0.86 -5.28 12.46
N TYR A 69 1.38 -4.68 11.38
CA TYR A 69 0.88 -4.92 10.03
C TYR A 69 1.18 -6.34 9.49
N GLU A 70 2.17 -7.06 10.04
CA GLU A 70 2.41 -8.46 9.69
C GLU A 70 1.21 -9.35 10.07
N PHE A 71 0.46 -9.01 11.12
CA PHE A 71 -0.77 -9.73 11.49
C PHE A 71 -1.84 -9.62 10.40
N ASN A 72 -2.06 -8.41 9.87
CA ASN A 72 -2.98 -8.20 8.75
C ASN A 72 -2.51 -8.96 7.50
N SER A 73 -1.21 -8.90 7.21
CA SER A 73 -0.62 -9.63 6.07
C SER A 73 -0.74 -11.14 6.22
N PHE A 74 -0.58 -11.68 7.44
CA PHE A 74 -0.80 -13.09 7.74
C PHE A 74 -2.24 -13.52 7.44
N TYR A 75 -3.23 -12.77 7.94
CA TYR A 75 -4.64 -13.09 7.74
C TYR A 75 -5.03 -13.00 6.26
N ASN A 76 -4.63 -11.93 5.57
CA ASN A 76 -4.91 -11.75 4.15
C ASN A 76 -4.20 -12.81 3.28
N ALA A 77 -2.98 -13.20 3.60
CA ALA A 77 -2.30 -14.29 2.91
C ALA A 77 -3.05 -15.63 3.03
N LEU A 78 -3.64 -15.92 4.21
CA LEU A 78 -4.49 -17.09 4.39
C LEU A 78 -5.77 -17.02 3.54
N LEU A 79 -6.43 -15.86 3.50
CA LEU A 79 -7.62 -15.64 2.68
C LEU A 79 -7.34 -15.76 1.17
N GLN A 80 -6.13 -15.37 0.76
CA GLN A 80 -5.65 -15.52 -0.62
C GLN A 80 -5.21 -16.96 -0.95
N GLY A 81 -5.10 -17.84 0.05
CA GLY A 81 -4.56 -19.20 -0.12
C GLY A 81 -3.03 -19.24 -0.31
N GLU A 82 -2.33 -18.15 -0.03
CA GLU A 82 -0.88 -18.04 -0.19
C GLU A 82 -0.15 -18.51 1.08
N PHE A 83 0.01 -19.82 1.23
CA PHE A 83 0.64 -20.42 2.41
C PHE A 83 2.09 -19.96 2.65
N LEU A 84 2.86 -19.71 1.58
CA LEU A 84 4.23 -19.19 1.69
C LEU A 84 4.25 -17.75 2.23
N GLY A 85 3.31 -16.91 1.80
CA GLY A 85 3.13 -15.56 2.33
C GLY A 85 2.71 -15.58 3.80
N ALA A 86 1.74 -16.43 4.14
CA ALA A 86 1.25 -16.58 5.51
C ALA A 86 2.35 -17.07 6.46
N THR A 87 3.13 -18.08 6.08
CA THR A 87 4.22 -18.57 6.93
C THR A 87 5.33 -17.53 7.12
N LYS A 88 5.63 -16.72 6.10
CA LYS A 88 6.57 -15.59 6.23
C LYS A 88 6.05 -14.51 7.18
N ALA A 89 4.83 -13.99 6.94
CA ALA A 89 4.25 -12.93 7.76
C ALA A 89 4.03 -13.38 9.21
N GLY A 90 3.49 -14.59 9.41
CA GLY A 90 3.30 -15.19 10.73
C GLY A 90 4.64 -15.49 11.42
N GLY A 91 5.64 -15.98 10.69
CA GLY A 91 6.98 -16.22 11.21
C GLY A 91 7.66 -14.93 11.66
N ARG A 92 7.58 -13.86 10.86
CA ARG A 92 8.07 -12.52 11.22
C ARG A 92 7.36 -11.99 12.44
N LEU A 93 6.02 -12.05 12.48
CA LEU A 93 5.21 -11.64 13.62
C LEU A 93 5.64 -12.35 14.90
N LEU A 94 5.81 -13.68 14.85
CA LEU A 94 6.21 -14.47 16.02
C LEU A 94 7.63 -14.13 16.47
N VAL A 95 8.60 -14.13 15.56
CA VAL A 95 10.01 -13.86 15.88
C VAL A 95 10.19 -12.44 16.40
N ASN A 96 9.66 -11.44 15.71
CA ASN A 96 9.81 -10.04 16.11
C ASN A 96 9.03 -9.75 17.39
N SER A 97 7.86 -10.37 17.61
CA SER A 97 7.12 -10.16 18.86
C SER A 97 7.79 -10.82 20.07
N THR A 98 8.41 -11.99 19.89
CA THR A 98 9.03 -12.75 20.99
C THR A 98 10.47 -12.33 21.27
N LEU A 99 11.32 -12.34 20.25
CA LEU A 99 12.75 -12.03 20.36
C LEU A 99 13.05 -10.55 20.13
N GLY A 100 12.19 -9.86 19.39
CA GLY A 100 12.35 -8.45 19.02
C GLY A 100 11.67 -7.46 19.96
N LEU A 101 11.31 -7.85 21.19
CA LEU A 101 10.55 -7.03 22.15
C LEU A 101 9.27 -6.45 21.54
N LEU A 102 8.29 -7.31 21.24
CA LEU A 102 7.01 -6.93 20.61
C LEU A 102 7.13 -6.31 19.20
N GLY A 103 8.27 -6.48 18.56
CA GLY A 103 8.56 -5.96 17.23
C GLY A 103 9.35 -4.66 17.21
N PHE A 104 9.82 -4.18 18.35
CA PHE A 104 10.72 -3.01 18.39
C PHE A 104 12.04 -3.28 17.65
N PHE A 105 12.54 -4.51 17.68
CA PHE A 105 13.69 -4.96 16.92
C PHE A 105 13.29 -5.96 15.83
N ASP A 106 13.69 -5.69 14.58
CA ASP A 106 13.48 -6.62 13.48
C ASP A 106 14.56 -7.71 13.45
N VAL A 107 14.30 -8.81 14.16
CA VAL A 107 15.17 -9.99 14.24
C VAL A 107 14.90 -10.96 13.09
N ALA A 108 13.70 -10.94 12.52
CA ALA A 108 13.31 -11.85 11.45
C ALA A 108 14.03 -11.59 10.12
N THR A 109 14.31 -10.31 9.80
CA THR A 109 15.08 -9.93 8.60
C THR A 109 16.50 -10.52 8.58
N PRO A 110 17.34 -10.35 9.63
CA PRO A 110 18.67 -10.97 9.64
C PRO A 110 18.64 -12.51 9.70
N MET A 111 17.51 -13.11 10.11
CA MET A 111 17.29 -14.57 10.02
C MET A 111 16.92 -15.05 8.61
N GLY A 112 16.80 -14.14 7.63
CA GLY A 112 16.50 -14.48 6.23
C GLY A 112 15.00 -14.59 5.92
N ILE A 113 14.12 -14.18 6.84
CA ILE A 113 12.67 -14.20 6.59
C ILE A 113 12.28 -12.91 5.88
N ALA A 114 12.11 -12.98 4.56
CA ALA A 114 11.72 -11.82 3.77
C ALA A 114 10.32 -11.29 4.16
N PRO A 115 10.11 -9.97 4.20
CA PRO A 115 8.80 -9.38 4.46
C PRO A 115 7.81 -9.75 3.37
N PHE A 116 6.55 -9.99 3.76
CA PHE A 116 5.45 -10.28 2.87
C PHE A 116 4.29 -9.36 3.21
N ARG A 117 3.81 -8.58 2.25
CA ARG A 117 2.72 -7.63 2.46
C ARG A 117 1.50 -8.07 1.67
N ALA A 118 0.42 -8.35 2.40
CA ALA A 118 -0.89 -8.60 1.83
C ALA A 118 -1.91 -7.69 2.51
N ASP A 119 -2.85 -7.19 1.73
CA ASP A 119 -3.96 -6.35 2.17
C ASP A 119 -5.28 -6.90 1.63
N PHE A 120 -6.41 -6.48 2.22
CA PHE A 120 -7.72 -6.99 1.82
C PHE A 120 -8.09 -6.57 0.40
N GLY A 121 -7.55 -5.45 -0.09
CA GLY A 121 -7.70 -5.04 -1.49
C GLY A 121 -7.10 -6.04 -2.47
N GLN A 122 -5.97 -6.66 -2.12
CA GLN A 122 -5.38 -7.78 -2.87
C GLN A 122 -6.18 -9.07 -2.69
N THR A 123 -6.69 -9.33 -1.48
CA THR A 123 -7.57 -10.48 -1.21
C THR A 123 -8.80 -10.47 -2.11
N LEU A 124 -9.48 -9.32 -2.20
CA LEU A 124 -10.60 -9.13 -3.11
C LEU A 124 -10.20 -9.31 -4.59
N ALA A 125 -8.95 -9.01 -4.95
CA ALA A 125 -8.42 -9.27 -6.29
C ALA A 125 -8.38 -10.76 -6.61
N VAL A 126 -7.84 -11.56 -5.69
CA VAL A 126 -7.76 -13.01 -5.83
C VAL A 126 -9.16 -13.63 -5.92
N TRP A 127 -10.14 -13.02 -5.26
CA TRP A 127 -11.53 -13.47 -5.30
C TRP A 127 -12.33 -12.94 -6.50
N GLY A 128 -11.67 -12.26 -7.45
CA GLY A 128 -12.27 -11.85 -8.72
C GLY A 128 -13.00 -10.51 -8.69
N VAL A 129 -12.81 -9.69 -7.66
CA VAL A 129 -13.32 -8.31 -7.65
C VAL A 129 -12.39 -7.42 -8.49
N ASP A 130 -12.95 -6.78 -9.51
CA ASP A 130 -12.22 -5.82 -10.34
C ASP A 130 -11.71 -4.63 -9.52
N SER A 131 -10.59 -4.03 -9.94
CA SER A 131 -10.01 -2.89 -9.23
C SER A 131 -10.93 -1.68 -9.16
N GLY A 132 -11.81 -1.51 -10.16
CA GLY A 132 -12.60 -0.31 -10.37
C GLY A 132 -11.71 0.89 -10.78
N PRO A 133 -12.34 2.06 -11.00
CA PRO A 133 -11.63 3.27 -11.38
C PRO A 133 -10.72 3.78 -10.27
N TYR A 134 -9.81 4.67 -10.65
CA TYR A 134 -8.92 5.37 -9.73
C TYR A 134 -9.68 6.38 -8.84
N VAL A 135 -9.28 6.47 -7.58
CA VAL A 135 -9.84 7.39 -6.59
C VAL A 135 -8.75 7.99 -5.72
N MET A 136 -8.79 9.30 -5.53
CA MET A 136 -7.94 10.00 -4.58
C MET A 136 -8.70 10.16 -3.26
N LEU A 137 -8.21 9.54 -2.18
CA LEU A 137 -8.80 9.68 -0.87
C LEU A 137 -8.22 10.89 -0.12
N PRO A 138 -9.04 11.69 0.59
CA PRO A 138 -8.54 12.71 1.49
C PRO A 138 -7.63 12.08 2.54
N VAL A 139 -6.46 12.67 2.78
CA VAL A 139 -5.41 12.22 3.71
C VAL A 139 -4.70 10.92 3.30
N PHE A 140 -5.42 9.91 2.83
CA PHE A 140 -4.89 8.55 2.60
C PHE A 140 -4.24 8.33 1.22
N GLY A 141 -4.45 9.24 0.27
CA GLY A 141 -3.73 9.25 -1.00
C GLY A 141 -4.38 8.43 -2.13
N PRO A 142 -3.60 8.07 -3.16
CA PRO A 142 -4.07 7.46 -4.41
C PRO A 142 -4.40 5.96 -4.25
N ARG A 143 -5.60 5.52 -4.63
CA ARG A 143 -6.02 4.10 -4.59
C ARG A 143 -7.00 3.79 -5.73
N ASN A 144 -7.30 2.52 -5.92
CA ASN A 144 -8.42 2.08 -6.77
C ASN A 144 -9.63 1.81 -5.87
N VAL A 145 -10.88 1.89 -6.39
CA VAL A 145 -12.09 1.70 -5.57
C VAL A 145 -12.05 0.43 -4.71
N ARG A 146 -11.63 -0.70 -5.28
CA ARG A 146 -11.50 -1.97 -4.53
C ARG A 146 -10.49 -1.86 -3.39
N SER A 147 -9.32 -1.29 -3.66
CA SER A 147 -8.26 -1.10 -2.66
C SER A 147 -8.64 -0.05 -1.62
N ALA A 148 -9.48 0.93 -1.94
CA ALA A 148 -10.03 1.88 -0.99
C ALA A 148 -10.98 1.19 -0.01
N VAL A 149 -11.90 0.36 -0.52
CA VAL A 149 -12.79 -0.48 0.32
C VAL A 149 -11.96 -1.43 1.19
N GLY A 150 -10.98 -2.12 0.61
CA GLY A 150 -10.12 -3.03 1.37
C GLY A 150 -9.32 -2.33 2.46
N TYR A 151 -8.81 -1.13 2.20
CA TYR A 151 -8.14 -0.32 3.20
C TYR A 151 -9.04 0.03 4.40
N PHE A 152 -10.31 0.35 4.17
CA PHE A 152 -11.27 0.57 5.27
C PHE A 152 -11.48 -0.72 6.07
N THR A 153 -11.66 -1.87 5.41
CA THR A 153 -11.80 -3.16 6.09
C THR A 153 -10.56 -3.54 6.90
N ASP A 154 -9.36 -3.24 6.41
CA ASP A 154 -8.11 -3.53 7.14
C ASP A 154 -7.90 -2.63 8.36
N THR A 155 -8.60 -1.49 8.43
CA THR A 155 -8.45 -0.48 9.49
C THR A 155 -9.40 -0.69 10.68
N TYR A 156 -10.52 -1.39 10.48
CA TYR A 156 -11.56 -1.66 11.49
C TYR A 156 -11.57 -3.13 11.92
#